data_AF-A0A4U6C6I2-F1
#
_entry.id   AF-A0A4U6C6I2-F1
#
_cell.length_a   1.000
_cell.length_b   1.000
_cell.length_c   1.000
_cell.angle_alpha   90.00
_cell.angle_beta   90.00
_cell.angle_gamma   90.00
#
_symmetry.space_group_name_H-M   'P 1'
#
loop_
_entity.id
_entity.type
_entity.pdbx_description
1 polymer ?
#
loop_
_entity_poly.entity_id
_entity_poly.type
_entity_poly.pdbx_seq_one_letter_code
_entity_poly.pdbx_strand_id
1 'polypeptide(L)'
;MHLGKRSWIYAGLLAFVGGGAIIDSIWRTHLYSYTWNDLVQMVGIILLTAWWQIEDARLRDVKRGVAARILTVLLVPVGLAVYLYQSGRPPMRATLVLAGYIAGFFLAASAGLLVGDEILRLWRQG
;
A
#
# COMPACT_ATOMS: atom_id res chain seq x y z
N MET A 1 -1.58 -18.32 -15.14
CA MET A 1 -0.76 -17.46 -14.26
C MET A 1 -1.28 -17.63 -12.84
N HIS A 2 -0.70 -18.52 -12.03
CA HIS A 2 -1.15 -18.67 -10.64
C HIS A 2 -0.82 -17.37 -9.89
N LEU A 3 -1.85 -16.58 -9.57
CA LEU A 3 -1.70 -15.43 -8.68
C LEU A 3 -1.32 -15.98 -7.29
N GLY A 4 -0.02 -15.99 -7.01
CA GLY A 4 0.49 -16.42 -5.71
C GLY A 4 -0.03 -15.51 -4.59
N LYS A 5 -0.07 -16.04 -3.36
CA LYS A 5 -0.55 -15.34 -2.16
C LYS A 5 0.01 -13.92 -2.01
N ARG A 6 1.29 -13.72 -2.33
CA ARG A 6 1.94 -12.39 -2.36
C ARG A 6 1.20 -11.38 -3.25
N SER A 7 0.79 -11.79 -4.45
CA SER A 7 0.08 -10.92 -5.40
C SER A 7 -1.32 -10.57 -4.90
N TRP A 8 -2.01 -11.51 -4.25
CA TRP A 8 -3.31 -11.26 -3.62
C TRP A 8 -3.22 -10.31 -2.43
N ILE A 9 -2.18 -10.42 -1.60
CA ILE A 9 -1.94 -9.46 -0.52
C ILE A 9 -1.73 -8.06 -1.08
N TYR A 10 -0.97 -7.95 -2.18
CA TYR A 10 -0.77 -6.65 -2.85
C TYR A 10 -2.07 -6.12 -3.46
N ALA A 11 -2.86 -6.94 -4.14
CA ALA A 11 -4.16 -6.53 -4.64
C ALA A 11 -5.09 -6.06 -3.52
N GLY A 12 -5.07 -6.76 -2.37
CA GLY A 12 -5.78 -6.36 -1.16
C GLY A 12 -5.32 -5.02 -0.61
N LEU A 13 -4.00 -4.76 -0.59
CA LEU A 13 -3.45 -3.44 -0.25
C LEU A 13 -3.95 -2.35 -1.20
N LEU A 14 -3.94 -2.59 -2.52
CA LEU A 14 -4.42 -1.62 -3.50
C LEU A 14 -5.90 -1.31 -3.31
N ALA A 15 -6.73 -2.34 -3.11
CA ALA A 15 -8.15 -2.18 -2.82
C ALA A 15 -8.38 -1.41 -1.51
N PHE A 16 -7.58 -1.71 -0.47
CA PHE A 16 -7.66 -1.05 0.83
C PHE A 16 -7.29 0.45 0.75
N VAL A 17 -6.21 0.78 0.05
CA VAL A 17 -5.76 2.16 -0.16
C VAL A 17 -6.76 2.94 -1.02
N GLY A 18 -7.24 2.34 -2.12
CA GLY A 18 -8.26 2.95 -2.96
C GLY A 18 -9.58 3.17 -2.21
N GLY A 19 -10.01 2.20 -1.41
CA GLY A 19 -11.18 2.33 -0.54
C GLY A 19 -11.05 3.44 0.48
N GLY A 20 -9.88 3.57 1.12
CA GLY A 20 -9.60 4.69 2.02
C GLY A 20 -9.73 6.04 1.35
N ALA A 21 -9.18 6.18 0.15
CA ALA A 21 -9.25 7.42 -0.62
C ALA A 21 -10.69 7.77 -1.03
N ILE A 22 -11.53 6.77 -1.34
CA ILE A 22 -12.98 6.97 -1.58
C ILE A 22 -13.64 7.53 -0.32
N ILE A 23 -13.37 6.91 0.84
CA ILE A 23 -13.93 7.35 2.13
C ILE A 23 -13.50 8.79 2.43
N ASP A 24 -12.22 9.11 2.28
CA ASP A 24 -11.70 10.47 2.51
C ASP A 24 -12.37 11.49 1.60
N SER A 25 -12.52 11.18 0.30
CA SER A 25 -13.22 12.07 -0.63
C SER A 25 -14.64 12.36 -0.14
N ILE A 26 -15.40 11.33 0.25
CA ILE A 26 -16.78 11.47 0.75
C ILE A 26 -16.84 12.26 2.07
N TRP A 27 -15.88 12.02 2.97
CA TRP A 27 -15.84 12.60 4.31
C TRP A 27 -15.11 13.96 4.41
N ARG A 28 -14.59 14.51 3.29
CA ARG A 28 -13.94 15.84 3.18
C ARG A 28 -14.79 17.01 3.67
N THR A 29 -16.05 16.79 4.03
CA THR A 29 -16.94 17.79 4.64
C THR A 29 -16.56 18.18 6.07
N HIS A 30 -15.63 17.47 6.73
CA HIS A 30 -15.20 17.77 8.09
C HIS A 30 -13.83 18.46 8.14
N LEU A 31 -13.77 19.62 8.82
CA LEU A 31 -12.62 20.53 9.00
C LEU A 31 -11.40 19.96 9.76
N TYR A 32 -11.31 18.65 9.98
CA TYR A 32 -10.24 18.03 10.76
C TYR A 32 -9.12 17.51 9.86
N SER A 33 -7.89 17.95 10.11
CA SER A 33 -6.69 17.52 9.39
C SER A 33 -6.26 16.07 9.67
N TYR A 34 -6.95 15.35 10.58
CA TYR A 34 -6.65 13.96 10.93
C TYR A 34 -7.95 13.23 11.26
N THR A 35 -8.29 12.22 10.46
CA THR A 35 -9.51 11.42 10.58
C THR A 35 -9.20 10.03 11.13
N TRP A 36 -10.22 9.33 11.62
CA TRP A 36 -10.08 7.91 11.98
C TRP A 36 -9.68 7.04 10.78
N ASN A 37 -10.09 7.43 9.57
CA ASN A 37 -9.71 6.74 8.35
C ASN A 37 -8.19 6.84 8.10
N ASP A 38 -7.58 8.01 8.35
CA ASP A 38 -6.13 8.18 8.22
C ASP A 38 -5.35 7.21 9.12
N LEU A 39 -5.81 7.03 10.37
CA LEU A 39 -5.21 6.08 11.32
C LEU A 39 -5.36 4.63 10.85
N VAL A 40 -6.57 4.25 10.41
CA VAL A 40 -6.86 2.91 9.89
C VAL A 40 -6.04 2.63 8.64
N GLN A 41 -5.93 3.59 7.72
CA GLN A 41 -5.11 3.50 6.52
C GLN A 41 -3.65 3.31 6.87
N MET A 42 -3.10 4.13 7.77
CA MET A 42 -1.71 4.02 8.20
C MET A 42 -1.39 2.63 8.77
N VAL A 43 -2.19 2.15 9.74
CA VAL A 43 -1.98 0.83 10.35
C VAL A 43 -2.17 -0.29 9.33
N GLY A 44 -3.22 -0.23 8.51
CA GLY A 44 -3.52 -1.23 7.50
C GLY A 44 -2.43 -1.34 6.43
N ILE A 45 -1.90 -0.21 5.95
CA ILE A 45 -0.79 -0.17 4.99
C ILE A 45 0.47 -0.80 5.61
N ILE A 46 0.80 -0.49 6.87
CA ILE A 46 1.94 -1.09 7.56
C ILE A 46 1.77 -2.62 7.64
N LEU A 47 0.61 -3.09 8.11
CA LEU A 47 0.35 -4.52 8.30
C LEU A 47 0.35 -5.29 6.97
N LEU A 48 -0.34 -4.78 5.95
CA LEU A 48 -0.41 -5.41 4.63
C LEU A 48 0.95 -5.40 3.93
N THR A 49 1.74 -4.33 4.08
CA THR A 49 3.10 -4.28 3.54
C THR A 49 4.02 -5.25 4.26
N ALA A 50 3.95 -5.31 5.59
CA ALA A 50 4.71 -6.27 6.37
C ALA A 50 4.34 -7.72 6.00
N TRP A 51 3.05 -8.01 5.81
CA TRP A 51 2.58 -9.32 5.38
C TRP A 51 3.05 -9.67 3.97
N TRP A 52 2.98 -8.72 3.04
CA TRP A 52 3.52 -8.88 1.70
C TRP A 52 5.01 -9.23 1.72
N GLN A 53 5.82 -8.51 2.52
CA GLN A 53 7.24 -8.80 2.67
C GLN A 53 7.50 -10.18 3.29
N ILE A 54 6.67 -10.63 4.24
CA ILE A 54 6.80 -11.97 4.84
C ILE A 54 6.58 -13.05 3.78
N GLU A 55 5.53 -12.89 2.98
CA GLU A 55 5.21 -13.86 1.93
C GLU A 55 6.25 -13.84 0.81
N ASP A 56 6.73 -12.66 0.41
CA ASP A 56 7.81 -12.54 -0.58
C ASP A 56 9.12 -13.16 -0.08
N ALA A 57 9.43 -12.99 1.21
CA ALA A 57 10.61 -13.57 1.84
C ALA A 57 10.52 -15.10 1.88
N ARG A 58 9.34 -15.65 2.20
CA ARG A 58 9.06 -17.09 2.17
C ARG A 58 9.25 -17.68 0.77
N LEU A 59 8.75 -17.01 -0.27
CA LEU A 59 8.88 -17.47 -1.66
C LEU A 59 10.34 -17.49 -2.15
N ARG A 60 11.21 -16.72 -1.50
CA ARG A 60 12.63 -16.57 -1.85
C ARG A 60 13.57 -17.32 -0.91
N ASP A 61 13.02 -17.97 0.10
CA ASP A 61 13.77 -18.61 1.18
C ASP A 61 14.79 -17.67 1.85
N VAL A 62 14.40 -16.40 2.04
CA VAL A 62 15.23 -15.39 2.71
C VAL A 62 14.59 -14.92 4.01
N LYS A 63 15.39 -14.45 4.96
CA LYS A 63 14.89 -13.84 6.20
C LYS A 63 14.82 -12.32 6.05
N ARG A 64 13.73 -11.71 6.53
CA ARG A 64 13.62 -10.26 6.68
C ARG A 64 14.58 -9.78 7.77
N GLY A 65 15.50 -8.88 7.42
CA GLY A 65 16.42 -8.25 8.37
C GLY A 65 15.68 -7.37 9.40
N VAL A 66 16.32 -7.12 10.54
CA VAL A 66 15.75 -6.30 11.65
C VAL A 66 15.49 -4.86 11.17
N ALA A 67 16.46 -4.27 10.46
CA ALA A 67 16.32 -2.92 9.90
C ALA A 67 15.10 -2.80 8.98
N ALA A 68 14.91 -3.75 8.07
CA ALA A 68 13.74 -3.78 7.18
C ALA A 68 12.41 -3.83 7.96
N ARG A 69 12.34 -4.62 9.04
CA ARG A 69 11.12 -4.72 9.87
C ARG A 69 10.80 -3.40 10.58
N ILE A 70 11.79 -2.83 11.28
CA ILE A 70 11.64 -1.56 12.00
C ILE A 70 11.27 -0.45 11.03
N LEU A 71 12.02 -0.33 9.93
CA LEU A 71 11.76 0.69 8.92
C LEU A 71 10.41 0.49 8.23
N THR A 72 9.90 -0.74 8.08
CA THR A 72 8.56 -0.93 7.50
C THR A 72 7.47 -0.39 8.42
N VAL A 73 7.67 -0.45 9.74
CA VAL A 73 6.71 0.12 10.70
C VAL A 73 6.82 1.64 10.75
N LEU A 74 8.05 2.18 10.77
CA LEU A 74 8.27 3.62 10.89
C LEU A 74 8.04 4.39 9.57
N LEU A 75 8.43 3.78 8.44
CA LEU A 75 8.49 4.40 7.12
C LEU A 75 8.36 3.31 6.05
N VAL A 76 7.13 2.88 5.80
CA VAL A 76 6.77 1.79 4.89
C VAL A 76 7.58 1.78 3.57
N PRO A 77 7.72 2.91 2.82
CA PRO A 77 8.47 2.90 1.57
C PRO A 77 9.96 2.60 1.75
N VAL A 78 10.57 3.12 2.83
CA VAL A 78 11.98 2.91 3.15
C VAL A 78 12.20 1.47 3.62
N GLY A 79 11.33 0.95 4.49
CA GLY A 79 11.37 -0.44 4.93
C GLY A 79 11.25 -1.43 3.78
N LEU A 80 10.36 -1.15 2.82
CA LEU A 80 10.23 -1.93 1.59
C LEU A 80 11.49 -1.86 0.73
N ALA A 81 12.05 -0.67 0.52
CA ALA A 81 13.29 -0.51 -0.24
C ALA A 81 14.43 -1.33 0.39
N VAL A 82 14.68 -1.13 1.69
CA VAL A 82 15.71 -1.86 2.44
C VAL A 82 15.51 -3.36 2.34
N TYR A 83 14.27 -3.85 2.51
CA TYR A 83 13.94 -5.25 2.33
C TYR A 83 14.32 -5.78 0.94
N LEU A 84 13.91 -5.06 -0.12
CA LEU A 84 14.12 -5.51 -1.50
C LEU A 84 15.60 -5.58 -1.86
N TYR A 85 16.41 -4.60 -1.45
CA TYR A 85 17.86 -4.63 -1.68
C TYR A 85 18.58 -5.68 -0.81
N GLN A 86 18.07 -5.99 0.39
CA GLN A 86 18.63 -7.05 1.24
C GLN A 86 18.25 -8.46 0.81
N SER A 87 17.18 -8.63 0.03
CA SER A 87 16.63 -9.94 -0.36
C SER A 87 17.43 -10.71 -1.42
N GLY A 88 18.70 -10.36 -1.64
CA GLY A 88 19.58 -11.00 -2.64
C GLY A 88 19.17 -10.75 -4.10
N ARG A 89 18.28 -9.77 -4.35
CA ARG A 89 17.88 -9.38 -5.70
C ARG A 89 19.01 -8.60 -6.38
N PRO A 90 19.21 -8.77 -7.71
CA PRO A 90 19.95 -7.81 -8.49
C PRO A 90 19.35 -6.41 -8.29
N PRO A 91 20.16 -5.35 -8.13
CA PRO A 91 19.68 -4.00 -7.82
C PRO A 91 18.56 -3.54 -8.76
N MET A 92 18.72 -3.74 -10.07
CA MET A 92 17.71 -3.38 -11.06
C MET A 92 16.35 -4.06 -10.81
N ARG A 93 16.33 -5.34 -10.44
CA ARG A 93 15.08 -6.05 -10.12
C ARG A 93 14.45 -5.54 -8.82
N ALA A 94 15.27 -5.20 -7.82
CA ALA A 94 14.77 -4.58 -6.59
C ALA A 94 14.13 -3.21 -6.88
N THR A 95 14.78 -2.38 -7.69
CA THR A 95 14.25 -1.08 -8.12
C THR A 95 12.95 -1.22 -8.90
N LEU A 96 12.86 -2.15 -9.85
CA LEU A 96 11.64 -2.36 -10.63
C LEU A 96 10.46 -2.81 -9.76
N VAL A 97 10.70 -3.70 -8.80
CA VAL A 97 9.65 -4.14 -7.86
C VAL A 97 9.23 -2.99 -6.95
N LEU A 98 10.17 -2.19 -6.45
CA LEU A 98 9.88 -1.01 -5.64
C LEU A 98 9.06 0.02 -6.42
N ALA A 99 9.51 0.35 -7.64
CA ALA A 99 8.83 1.30 -8.52
C ALA A 99 7.42 0.82 -8.87
N GLY A 100 7.25 -0.45 -9.25
CA GLY A 100 5.94 -1.03 -9.51
C GLY A 100 5.04 -1.02 -8.28
N TYR A 101 5.59 -1.31 -7.10
CA TYR A 101 4.84 -1.29 -5.84
C TYR A 101 4.33 0.12 -5.50
N ILE A 102 5.21 1.12 -5.59
CA ILE A 102 4.89 2.53 -5.31
C ILE A 102 3.92 3.08 -6.37
N ALA A 103 4.16 2.78 -7.65
CA ALA A 103 3.30 3.20 -8.74
C ALA A 103 1.88 2.64 -8.57
N GLY A 104 1.74 1.35 -8.30
CA GLY A 104 0.42 0.75 -8.06
C GLY A 104 -0.28 1.34 -6.84
N PHE A 105 0.46 1.62 -5.75
CA PHE A 105 -0.08 2.29 -4.57
C PHE A 105 -0.67 3.67 -4.90
N PHE A 106 0.10 4.53 -5.58
CA PHE A 106 -0.39 5.86 -5.96
C PHE A 106 -1.53 5.80 -6.96
N LEU A 107 -1.46 4.90 -7.95
CA LEU A 107 -2.55 4.70 -8.91
C LEU A 107 -3.85 4.29 -8.22
N ALA A 108 -3.79 3.37 -7.24
CA ALA A 108 -4.96 2.96 -6.50
C ALA A 108 -5.54 4.10 -5.64
N ALA A 109 -4.70 4.86 -4.95
CA ALA A 109 -5.12 6.03 -4.19
C ALA A 109 -5.78 7.10 -5.08
N SER A 110 -5.15 7.45 -6.20
CA SER A 110 -5.69 8.41 -7.17
C SER A 110 -7.01 7.93 -7.78
N ALA A 111 -7.10 6.66 -8.17
CA ALA A 111 -8.35 6.08 -8.67
C ALA A 111 -9.46 6.15 -7.61
N GLY A 112 -9.14 5.86 -6.35
CA GLY A 112 -10.08 5.97 -5.24
C GLY A 112 -10.60 7.40 -5.06
N LEU A 113 -9.72 8.42 -5.10
CA LEU A 113 -10.13 9.81 -5.04
C LEU A 113 -11.09 10.19 -6.18
N LEU A 114 -10.74 9.83 -7.43
CA LEU A 114 -11.57 10.13 -8.59
C LEU A 114 -12.95 9.47 -8.50
N VAL A 115 -13.01 8.22 -8.03
CA VAL A 115 -14.26 7.50 -7.81
C VAL A 115 -15.08 8.16 -6.71
N GLY A 116 -14.47 8.53 -5.58
CA GLY A 116 -15.15 9.22 -4.49
C GLY A 116 -15.73 10.57 -4.92
N ASP A 117 -14.96 11.36 -5.66
CA ASP A 117 -15.38 12.67 -6.15
C ASP A 117 -16.57 12.54 -7.12
N GLU A 118 -16.54 11.53 -7.99
CA GLU A 118 -17.63 11.22 -8.92
C GLU A 118 -18.90 10.77 -8.18
N ILE A 119 -18.78 9.94 -7.14
CA ILE A 119 -19.92 9.52 -6.29
C ILE A 119 -20.59 10.75 -5.67
N LEU A 120 -19.81 11.67 -5.10
CA LEU A 120 -20.34 12.91 -4.52
C LEU A 120 -21.02 13.80 -5.57
N ARG A 121 -20.43 13.89 -6.77
CA ARG A 121 -20.98 14.68 -7.87
C ARG A 121 -22.36 14.18 -8.26
N LEU A 122 -22.52 12.86 -8.40
CA LEU A 122 -23.80 12.23 -8.73
C LEU A 122 -24.84 12.43 -7.61
N TRP A 123 -24.41 12.31 -6.34
CA TRP A 123 -25.31 12.49 -5.20
C TRP A 123 -25.85 13.92 -5.06
N ARG A 124 -25.09 14.94 -5.47
CA ARG A 124 -25.54 16.35 -5.44
C ARG A 124 -26.48 16.75 -6.57
N GLN A 125 -26.59 15.93 -7.63
CA GLN A 125 -27.38 16.24 -8.82
C GLN A 125 -28.78 15.59 -8.82
N GLY A 126 -29.04 14.64 -7.90
CA GLY A 126 -30.35 14.01 -7.69
C GLY A 126 -31.06 14.61 -6.49
#